data_AF-F9RE45-F1
#
_entry.id   AF-F9RE45-F1
#
_cell.length_a   1.000
_cell.length_b   1.000
_cell.length_c   1.000
_cell.angle_alpha   90.00
_cell.angle_beta   90.00
_cell.angle_gamma   90.00
#
_symmetry.space_group_name_H-M   'P 1'
#
loop_
_entity.id
_entity.type
_entity.pdbx_description
1 polymer ?
#
loop_
_entity_poly.entity_id
_entity_poly.type
_entity_poly.pdbx_seq_one_letter_code
_entity_poly.pdbx_strand_id
1 'polypeptide(L)'
;MGIPFEVLSKDPLSFSGANPLTGVLSNIGIIIWSGAASVCLMTALLLNKYGYPSNRGLSLFFAGMISLVLLLDDCFMLHEVIYPQWLGIPESIIMMTYALMLLAYLYLFHEKILSADISLLLVFFVMFGLSAIVDFVLPSTLFSWHFVIEDGAKFIGIVSWFSYHTLICFTEIKLSILK
;
A
#
# COMPACT_ATOMS: atom_id res chain seq x y z
N MET A 1 16.46 -23.04 -0.29
CA MET A 1 15.96 -23.83 0.85
C MET A 1 14.65 -24.48 0.46
N GLY A 2 14.42 -25.76 0.78
CA GLY A 2 13.14 -26.42 0.53
C GLY A 2 12.23 -26.27 1.75
N ILE A 3 11.14 -25.51 1.61
CA ILE A 3 10.11 -25.41 2.66
C ILE A 3 9.13 -26.57 2.46
N PRO A 4 8.83 -27.39 3.48
CA PRO A 4 7.84 -28.45 3.36
C PRO A 4 6.49 -27.90 2.92
N PHE A 5 5.77 -28.61 2.03
CA PHE A 5 4.47 -28.15 1.52
C PHE A 5 3.44 -27.88 2.63
N GLU A 6 3.50 -28.65 3.71
CA GLU A 6 2.65 -28.43 4.88
C GLU A 6 2.86 -27.05 5.51
N VAL A 7 4.12 -26.61 5.66
CA VAL A 7 4.47 -25.30 6.20
C VAL A 7 4.10 -24.18 5.22
N LEU A 8 4.17 -24.45 3.92
CA LEU A 8 3.81 -23.48 2.87
C LEU A 8 2.30 -23.22 2.77
N SER A 9 1.47 -24.24 3.00
CA SER A 9 0.03 -24.19 2.69
C SER A 9 -0.88 -23.96 3.90
N LYS A 10 -0.41 -24.29 5.11
CA LYS A 10 -1.17 -24.06 6.34
C LYS A 10 -0.97 -22.63 6.85
N ASP A 11 -1.92 -22.18 7.66
CA ASP A 11 -1.86 -20.89 8.33
C ASP A 11 -0.61 -20.80 9.25
N PRO A 12 0.21 -19.74 9.17
CA PRO A 12 1.42 -19.61 9.97
C PRO A 12 1.15 -19.60 11.50
N LEU A 13 -0.02 -19.10 11.94
CA LEU A 13 -0.41 -19.11 13.36
C LEU A 13 -0.67 -20.53 13.88
N SER A 14 -1.01 -21.47 13.00
CA SER A 14 -1.24 -22.87 13.38
C SER A 14 0.03 -23.61 13.83
N PHE A 15 1.20 -23.11 13.43
CA PHE A 15 2.50 -23.67 13.83
C PHE A 15 3.24 -22.85 14.87
N SER A 16 2.96 -21.54 14.97
CA SER A 16 3.73 -20.64 15.83
C SER A 16 3.34 -20.75 17.31
N GLY A 17 2.15 -21.29 17.62
CA GLY A 17 1.59 -21.26 18.97
C GLY A 17 1.26 -19.85 19.47
N ALA A 18 1.30 -18.85 18.58
CA ALA A 18 1.04 -17.46 18.91
C ALA A 18 -0.46 -17.21 19.15
N ASN A 19 -0.76 -16.06 19.76
CA ASN A 19 -2.14 -15.62 19.94
C ASN A 19 -2.80 -15.40 18.55
N PRO A 20 -4.07 -15.79 18.33
CA PRO A 20 -4.77 -15.54 17.06
C PRO A 20 -4.84 -14.06 16.64
N LEU A 21 -4.65 -13.12 17.57
CA LEU A 21 -4.61 -11.68 17.31
C LEU A 21 -3.22 -11.15 16.94
N THR A 22 -2.19 -12.01 16.93
CA THR A 22 -0.84 -11.61 16.52
C THR A 22 -0.87 -11.10 15.07
N GLY A 23 -0.39 -9.87 14.87
CA GLY A 23 -0.36 -9.24 13.55
C GLY A 23 -1.71 -8.75 13.03
N VAL A 24 -2.78 -8.71 13.86
CA VAL A 24 -4.13 -8.34 13.41
C VAL A 24 -4.18 -7.00 12.68
N LEU A 25 -3.45 -5.98 13.17
CA LEU A 25 -3.43 -4.66 12.55
C LEU A 25 -2.79 -4.69 11.15
N SER A 26 -1.65 -5.39 11.03
CA SER A 26 -0.99 -5.61 9.74
C SER A 26 -1.89 -6.39 8.76
N ASN A 27 -2.53 -7.46 9.22
CA ASN A 27 -3.46 -8.25 8.41
C ASN A 27 -4.66 -7.43 7.89
N ILE A 28 -5.22 -6.53 8.71
CA ILE A 28 -6.28 -5.62 8.25
C ILE A 28 -5.70 -4.63 7.22
N GLY A 29 -4.49 -4.11 7.43
CA GLY A 29 -3.78 -3.29 6.46
C GLY A 29 -3.64 -3.98 5.09
N ILE A 30 -3.22 -5.24 5.08
CA ILE A 30 -3.12 -6.10 3.87
C ILE A 30 -4.48 -6.20 3.17
N ILE A 31 -5.58 -6.42 3.91
CA ILE A 31 -6.93 -6.47 3.32
C ILE A 31 -7.29 -5.15 2.65
N ILE A 32 -6.98 -4.02 3.29
CA ILE A 32 -7.27 -2.69 2.75
C ILE A 32 -6.41 -2.39 1.51
N TRP A 33 -5.11 -2.74 1.53
CA TRP A 33 -4.23 -2.66 0.36
C TRP A 33 -4.77 -3.46 -0.82
N SER A 34 -5.24 -4.68 -0.56
CA SER A 34 -5.88 -5.53 -1.57
C SER A 34 -7.14 -4.89 -2.15
N GLY A 35 -7.95 -4.26 -1.30
CA GLY A 35 -9.11 -3.46 -1.73
C GLY A 35 -8.70 -2.31 -2.64
N ALA A 36 -7.66 -1.55 -2.28
CA ALA A 36 -7.15 -0.43 -3.08
C ALA A 36 -6.66 -0.90 -4.44
N ALA A 37 -5.85 -1.97 -4.48
CA ALA A 37 -5.37 -2.56 -5.72
C ALA A 37 -6.55 -3.00 -6.62
N SER A 38 -7.51 -3.72 -6.05
CA SER A 38 -8.65 -4.28 -6.78
C SER A 38 -9.54 -3.20 -7.39
N VAL A 39 -9.96 -2.20 -6.61
CA VAL A 39 -10.87 -1.14 -7.07
C VAL A 39 -10.21 -0.28 -8.14
N CYS A 40 -8.94 0.09 -7.95
CA CYS A 40 -8.16 0.86 -8.92
C CYS A 40 -7.97 0.12 -10.25
N LEU A 41 -7.49 -1.13 -10.20
CA LEU A 41 -7.22 -1.92 -11.41
C LEU A 41 -8.53 -2.24 -12.15
N MET A 42 -9.59 -2.61 -11.44
CA MET A 42 -10.90 -2.86 -12.05
C MET A 42 -11.43 -1.61 -12.76
N THR A 43 -11.36 -0.45 -12.09
CA THR A 43 -11.84 0.81 -12.68
C THR A 43 -10.99 1.22 -13.89
N ALA A 44 -9.67 1.05 -13.83
CA ALA A 44 -8.78 1.29 -14.97
C ALA A 44 -9.14 0.42 -16.19
N LEU A 45 -9.41 -0.87 -15.97
CA LEU A 45 -9.84 -1.80 -17.03
C LEU A 45 -11.19 -1.40 -17.63
N LEU A 46 -12.15 -0.99 -16.80
CA LEU A 46 -13.46 -0.53 -17.25
C LEU A 46 -13.34 0.74 -18.11
N LEU A 47 -12.59 1.74 -17.66
CA LEU A 47 -12.39 2.99 -18.40
C LEU A 47 -11.73 2.74 -19.77
N ASN A 48 -10.74 1.84 -19.82
CA ASN A 48 -10.10 1.44 -21.07
C ASN A 48 -11.09 0.74 -22.01
N LYS A 49 -11.84 -0.24 -21.50
CA LYS A 49 -12.82 -1.02 -22.28
C LYS A 49 -13.88 -0.14 -22.97
N TYR A 50 -14.33 0.93 -22.31
CA TYR A 50 -15.36 1.83 -22.84
C TYR A 50 -14.80 3.07 -23.55
N GLY A 51 -13.48 3.12 -23.83
CA GLY A 51 -12.88 4.17 -24.66
C GLY A 51 -12.77 5.55 -24.00
N TYR A 52 -12.77 5.61 -22.65
CA TYR A 52 -12.52 6.87 -21.94
C TYR A 52 -11.05 7.30 -22.06
N PRO A 53 -10.74 8.60 -21.85
CA PRO A 53 -9.39 9.12 -22.02
C PRO A 53 -8.34 8.27 -21.31
N SER A 54 -7.32 7.83 -22.06
CA SER A 54 -6.30 6.88 -21.59
C SER A 54 -5.63 7.34 -20.30
N ASN A 55 -5.40 8.65 -20.14
CA ASN A 55 -4.75 9.21 -18.96
C ASN A 55 -5.50 8.96 -17.64
N ARG A 56 -6.85 8.90 -17.69
CA ARG A 56 -7.67 8.63 -16.49
C ARG A 56 -7.50 7.19 -16.03
N GLY A 57 -7.68 6.25 -16.95
CA GLY A 57 -7.45 4.82 -16.68
C GLY A 57 -6.00 4.53 -16.28
N LEU A 58 -5.04 5.21 -16.91
CA LEU A 58 -3.61 5.03 -16.61
C LEU A 58 -3.26 5.45 -15.18
N SER A 59 -3.79 6.59 -14.70
CA SER A 59 -3.56 7.04 -13.32
C SER A 59 -4.08 6.02 -12.28
N LEU A 60 -5.25 5.42 -12.52
CA LEU A 60 -5.81 4.39 -11.65
C LEU A 60 -5.07 3.07 -11.77
N PHE A 61 -4.58 2.72 -12.96
CA PHE A 61 -3.74 1.54 -13.16
C PHE A 61 -2.46 1.63 -12.31
N PHE A 62 -1.74 2.76 -12.37
CA PHE A 62 -0.54 2.95 -11.56
C PHE A 62 -0.85 2.96 -10.06
N ALA A 63 -1.91 3.62 -9.61
CA ALA A 63 -2.33 3.57 -8.20
C ALA A 63 -2.63 2.13 -7.74
N GLY A 64 -3.28 1.34 -8.58
CA GLY A 64 -3.56 -0.07 -8.33
C GLY A 64 -2.30 -0.93 -8.28
N MET A 65 -1.36 -0.72 -9.19
CA MET A 65 -0.08 -1.42 -9.21
C MET A 65 0.79 -1.07 -7.99
N ILE A 66 0.84 0.20 -7.60
CA ILE A 66 1.52 0.64 -6.36
C ILE A 66 0.92 -0.05 -5.15
N SER A 67 -0.42 -0.06 -5.06
CA SER A 67 -1.13 -0.74 -3.97
C SER A 67 -0.83 -2.24 -3.94
N LEU A 68 -0.71 -2.88 -5.11
CA LEU A 68 -0.35 -4.29 -5.22
C LEU A 68 1.10 -4.57 -4.81
N VAL A 69 2.03 -3.70 -5.17
CA VAL A 69 3.44 -3.81 -4.75
C VAL A 69 3.55 -3.73 -3.24
N LEU A 70 2.92 -2.72 -2.62
CA LEU A 70 2.92 -2.53 -1.17
C LEU A 70 2.16 -3.65 -0.44
N LEU A 71 1.07 -4.15 -1.04
CA LEU A 71 0.37 -5.35 -0.55
C LEU A 71 1.30 -6.55 -0.44
N LEU A 72 2.00 -6.87 -1.54
CA LEU A 72 2.88 -8.03 -1.60
C LEU A 72 4.07 -7.87 -0.67
N ASP A 73 4.58 -6.65 -0.54
CA ASP A 73 5.63 -6.30 0.40
C ASP A 73 5.22 -6.58 1.85
N ASP A 74 4.09 -6.04 2.30
CA ASP A 74 3.58 -6.27 3.67
C ASP A 74 3.20 -7.75 3.89
N CYS A 75 2.62 -8.42 2.88
CA CYS A 75 2.15 -9.80 3.00
C CYS A 75 3.29 -10.84 3.11
N PHE A 76 4.43 -10.57 2.48
CA PHE A 76 5.57 -11.49 2.44
C PHE A 76 6.81 -10.97 3.17
N MET A 77 6.69 -9.82 3.84
CA MET A 77 7.80 -9.13 4.51
C MET A 77 8.98 -8.93 3.55
N LEU A 78 8.70 -8.42 2.34
CA LEU A 78 9.72 -8.37 1.30
C LEU A 78 10.86 -7.43 1.68
N HIS A 79 10.56 -6.20 2.12
CA HIS A 79 11.57 -5.21 2.50
C HIS A 79 12.30 -5.53 3.80
N GLU A 80 11.66 -6.23 4.75
CA GLU A 80 12.25 -6.56 6.06
C GLU A 80 13.11 -7.83 6.01
N VAL A 81 12.66 -8.87 5.31
CA VAL A 81 13.25 -10.21 5.39
C VAL A 81 13.78 -10.66 4.04
N ILE A 82 12.93 -10.76 3.02
CA ILE A 82 13.30 -11.45 1.78
C ILE A 82 14.39 -10.69 1.03
N TYR A 83 14.21 -9.39 0.80
CA TYR A 83 15.21 -8.62 0.07
C TYR A 83 16.52 -8.46 0.85
N PRO A 84 16.54 -8.09 2.16
CA PRO A 84 17.80 -7.92 2.88
C PRO A 84 18.50 -9.24 3.17
N GLN A 85 17.78 -10.25 3.66
CA GLN A 85 18.40 -11.47 4.17
C GLN A 85 18.65 -12.51 3.09
N TRP A 86 17.77 -12.62 2.08
CA TRP A 86 17.89 -13.66 1.05
C TRP A 86 18.55 -13.14 -0.22
N LEU A 87 18.36 -11.86 -0.56
CA LEU A 87 18.89 -11.25 -1.79
C LEU A 87 20.04 -10.26 -1.52
N GLY A 88 20.30 -9.90 -0.26
CA GLY A 88 21.38 -9.00 0.12
C GLY A 88 21.14 -7.54 -0.30
N ILE A 89 19.90 -7.16 -0.59
CA ILE A 89 19.54 -5.79 -0.98
C ILE A 89 19.22 -5.00 0.30
N PRO A 90 19.97 -3.92 0.61
CA PRO A 90 19.71 -3.13 1.80
C PRO A 90 18.28 -2.56 1.82
N GLU A 91 17.64 -2.63 2.98
CA GLU A 91 16.30 -2.08 3.24
C GLU A 91 16.14 -0.62 2.81
N SER A 92 17.16 0.21 3.07
CA SER A 92 17.18 1.62 2.66
C SER A 92 17.03 1.83 1.15
N ILE A 93 17.51 0.91 0.32
CA ILE A 93 17.34 0.97 -1.14
C ILE A 93 15.90 0.65 -1.54
N ILE A 94 15.28 -0.33 -0.86
CA ILE A 94 13.88 -0.71 -1.12
C ILE A 94 12.94 0.41 -0.72
N MET A 95 13.14 0.99 0.47
CA MET A 95 12.37 2.14 0.95
C MET A 95 12.52 3.36 0.03
N MET A 96 13.74 3.65 -0.44
CA MET A 96 13.97 4.70 -1.44
C MET A 96 13.23 4.40 -2.74
N THR A 97 13.18 3.14 -3.17
CA THR A 97 12.45 2.73 -4.38
C THR A 97 10.95 2.96 -4.24
N TYR A 98 10.35 2.65 -3.09
CA TYR A 98 8.94 2.92 -2.82
C TYR A 98 8.64 4.42 -2.77
N ALA A 99 9.50 5.21 -2.12
CA ALA A 99 9.37 6.67 -2.11
C ALA A 99 9.44 7.25 -3.53
N LEU A 100 10.42 6.85 -4.35
CA LEU A 100 10.55 7.28 -5.74
C LEU A 100 9.37 6.85 -6.60
N MET A 101 8.82 5.66 -6.39
CA MET A 101 7.63 5.17 -7.08
C MET A 101 6.41 6.06 -6.78
N LEU A 102 6.19 6.42 -5.51
CA LEU A 102 5.11 7.33 -5.11
C LEU A 102 5.31 8.75 -5.66
N LEU A 103 6.54 9.26 -5.62
CA LEU A 103 6.87 10.59 -6.18
C LEU A 103 6.69 10.63 -7.69
N ALA A 104 7.10 9.58 -8.40
CA ALA A 104 6.89 9.46 -9.85
C ALA A 104 5.40 9.42 -10.17
N TYR A 105 4.60 8.69 -9.39
CA TYR A 105 3.14 8.69 -9.52
C TYR A 105 2.53 10.10 -9.36
N LEU A 106 2.92 10.81 -8.30
CA LEU A 106 2.45 12.19 -8.09
C LEU A 106 2.84 13.11 -9.23
N TYR A 107 4.09 13.04 -9.69
CA TYR A 107 4.61 13.89 -10.76
C TYR A 107 3.88 13.64 -12.08
N LEU A 108 3.76 12.38 -12.48
CA LEU A 108 3.14 12.00 -13.77
C LEU A 108 1.64 12.32 -13.82
N PHE A 109 0.94 12.23 -12.69
CA PHE A 109 -0.52 12.37 -12.64
C PHE A 109 -1.00 13.55 -11.80
N HIS A 110 -0.14 14.56 -11.55
CA HIS A 110 -0.44 15.70 -10.67
C HIS A 110 -1.74 16.43 -11.06
N GLU A 111 -1.97 16.71 -12.35
CA GLU A 111 -3.21 17.39 -12.80
C GLU A 111 -4.46 16.58 -12.42
N LYS A 112 -4.38 15.26 -12.53
CA LYS A 112 -5.50 14.38 -12.21
C LYS A 112 -5.71 14.29 -10.71
N ILE A 113 -4.63 14.20 -9.95
CA ILE A 113 -4.65 14.14 -8.49
C ILE A 113 -5.24 15.43 -7.91
N LEU A 114 -4.80 16.58 -8.41
CA LEU A 114 -5.28 17.90 -7.97
C LEU A 114 -6.71 18.23 -8.44
N SER A 115 -7.29 17.43 -9.35
CA SER A 115 -8.69 17.58 -9.77
C SER A 115 -9.71 17.08 -8.73
N ALA A 116 -9.24 16.36 -7.70
CA ALA A 116 -10.06 15.85 -6.61
C ALA A 116 -9.67 16.51 -5.28
N ASP A 117 -10.45 16.25 -4.24
CA ASP A 117 -10.07 16.64 -2.87
C ASP A 117 -8.85 15.81 -2.42
N ILE A 118 -7.71 16.48 -2.28
CA ILE A 118 -6.43 15.87 -1.91
C ILE A 118 -6.24 15.68 -0.40
N SER A 119 -7.21 16.08 0.45
CA SER A 119 -7.08 16.00 1.91
C SER A 119 -6.69 14.61 2.40
N LEU A 120 -7.36 13.56 1.91
CA LEU A 120 -7.05 12.16 2.23
C LEU A 120 -5.67 11.74 1.73
N LEU A 121 -5.27 12.22 0.55
CA LEU A 121 -3.95 11.92 0.02
C LEU A 121 -2.84 12.60 0.84
N LEU A 122 -3.08 13.82 1.33
CA LEU A 122 -2.17 14.51 2.24
C LEU A 122 -2.04 13.75 3.57
N VAL A 123 -3.16 13.26 4.13
CA VAL A 123 -3.12 12.41 5.34
C VAL A 123 -2.30 11.16 5.08
N PHE A 124 -2.45 10.51 3.91
CA PHE A 124 -1.61 9.38 3.54
C PHE A 124 -0.12 9.72 3.58
N PHE A 125 0.31 10.76 2.86
CA PHE A 125 1.74 11.09 2.80
C PHE A 125 2.32 11.50 4.15
N VAL A 126 1.55 12.23 4.96
CA VAL A 126 1.99 12.62 6.30
C VAL A 126 2.10 11.41 7.22
N MET A 127 1.07 10.57 7.29
CA MET A 127 1.02 9.45 8.24
C MET A 127 1.92 8.29 7.82
N PHE A 128 1.91 7.93 6.55
CA PHE A 128 2.77 6.87 6.01
C PHE A 128 4.23 7.30 6.02
N GLY A 129 4.52 8.57 5.71
CA GLY A 129 5.86 9.13 5.83
C GLY A 129 6.34 9.20 7.28
N LEU A 130 5.47 9.58 8.22
CA LEU A 130 5.79 9.57 9.65
C LEU A 130 6.16 8.17 10.12
N SER A 131 5.39 7.14 9.73
CA SER A 131 5.71 5.74 10.04
C SER A 131 7.11 5.37 9.55
N ALA A 132 7.42 5.62 8.27
CA ALA A 132 8.74 5.31 7.70
C ALA A 132 9.90 6.07 8.38
N ILE A 133 9.67 7.32 8.81
CA ILE A 133 10.67 8.09 9.56
C ILE A 133 10.88 7.50 10.95
N VAL A 134 9.80 7.11 11.64
CA VAL A 134 9.88 6.53 12.97
C VAL A 134 10.68 5.23 12.94
N ASP A 135 10.37 4.36 11.98
CA ASP A 135 11.08 3.10 11.79
C ASP A 135 12.57 3.31 11.46
N PHE A 136 12.88 4.18 10.50
CA PHE A 136 14.26 4.35 10.03
C PHE A 136 15.17 5.20 10.95
N VAL A 137 14.62 6.21 11.63
CA VAL A 137 15.41 7.23 12.34
C VAL A 137 15.43 7.02 13.85
N LEU A 138 14.34 6.48 14.42
CA LEU A 138 14.19 6.37 15.88
C LEU A 138 14.42 4.92 16.31
N PRO A 139 15.53 4.61 17.01
CA PRO A 139 15.70 3.30 17.63
C PRO A 139 14.47 2.91 18.45
N SER A 140 13.97 1.69 18.24
CA SER A 140 12.80 1.14 18.95
C SER A 140 12.95 1.11 20.48
N THR A 141 14.17 1.27 20.99
CA THR A 141 14.50 1.37 22.43
C THR A 141 14.30 2.76 23.03
N LEU A 142 14.09 3.81 22.22
CA LEU A 142 13.99 5.19 22.70
C LEU A 142 12.64 5.55 23.31
N PHE A 143 11.54 4.92 22.88
CA PHE A 143 10.20 5.30 23.31
C PHE A 143 9.26 4.11 23.42
N SER A 144 8.54 3.99 24.54
CA SER A 144 7.59 2.90 24.79
C SER A 144 6.39 2.87 23.85
N TRP A 145 6.09 3.99 23.18
CA TRP A 145 5.00 4.14 22.22
C TRP A 145 5.46 4.01 20.76
N HIS A 146 6.71 3.63 20.50
CA HIS A 146 7.29 3.53 19.16
C HIS A 146 6.39 2.74 18.20
N PHE A 147 6.08 1.48 18.52
CA PHE A 147 5.21 0.61 17.71
C PHE A 147 3.80 1.19 17.53
N VAL A 148 3.23 1.83 18.55
CA VAL A 148 1.88 2.43 18.45
C VAL A 148 1.87 3.59 17.45
N ILE A 149 2.92 4.42 17.46
CA ILE A 149 3.02 5.56 16.55
C ILE A 149 3.33 5.07 15.14
N GLU A 150 4.29 4.16 15.00
CA GLU A 150 4.72 3.61 13.74
C GLU A 150 3.58 2.85 13.03
N ASP A 151 3.08 1.76 13.64
CA ASP A 151 2.04 0.92 13.07
C ASP A 151 0.71 1.68 12.92
N GLY A 152 0.39 2.51 13.91
CA GLY A 152 -0.81 3.34 13.88
C GLY A 152 -0.80 4.35 12.74
N ALA A 153 0.33 5.05 12.54
CA ALA A 153 0.47 6.00 11.44
C ALA A 153 0.48 5.28 10.08
N LYS A 154 1.16 4.14 9.96
CA LYS A 154 1.12 3.29 8.76
C LYS A 154 -0.32 2.93 8.40
N PHE A 155 -1.07 2.44 9.37
CA PHE A 155 -2.46 2.03 9.20
C PHE A 155 -3.38 3.19 8.76
N ILE A 156 -3.29 4.35 9.41
CA ILE A 156 -4.05 5.55 9.02
C ILE A 156 -3.69 5.96 7.59
N GLY A 157 -2.41 5.86 7.23
CA GLY A 157 -1.94 6.07 5.86
C GLY A 157 -2.68 5.16 4.88
N ILE A 158 -2.62 3.85 5.09
CA ILE A 158 -3.23 2.83 4.21
C ILE A 158 -4.73 3.09 4.03
N VAL A 159 -5.46 3.35 5.12
CA VAL A 159 -6.91 3.68 5.08
C VAL A 159 -7.16 4.93 4.24
N SER A 160 -6.34 5.96 4.40
CA SER A 160 -6.50 7.24 3.68
C SER A 160 -6.23 7.09 2.19
N TRP A 161 -5.19 6.33 1.81
CA TRP A 161 -4.89 5.99 0.41
C TRP A 161 -6.05 5.22 -0.24
N PHE A 162 -6.52 4.17 0.40
CA PHE A 162 -7.67 3.39 -0.07
C PHE A 162 -8.92 4.26 -0.26
N SER A 163 -9.22 5.10 0.73
CA SER A 163 -10.40 5.96 0.72
C SER A 163 -10.33 6.98 -0.42
N TYR A 164 -9.19 7.65 -0.59
CA TYR A 164 -8.95 8.61 -1.66
C TYR A 164 -9.16 7.97 -3.04
N HIS A 165 -8.52 6.84 -3.30
CA HIS A 165 -8.62 6.18 -4.60
C HIS A 165 -10.00 5.59 -4.87
N THR A 166 -10.68 5.09 -3.84
CA THR A 166 -12.06 4.60 -3.96
C THR A 166 -13.00 5.74 -4.38
N LEU A 167 -12.87 6.93 -3.78
CA LEU A 167 -13.66 8.11 -4.16
C LEU A 167 -13.40 8.55 -5.60
N ILE A 168 -12.14 8.51 -6.06
CA ILE A 168 -11.81 8.79 -7.46
C ILE A 168 -12.45 7.76 -8.37
N CYS A 169 -12.36 6.47 -8.06
CA CYS A 169 -12.95 5.42 -8.86
C CYS A 169 -14.47 5.60 -8.99
N PHE A 170 -15.17 5.88 -7.89
CA PHE A 170 -16.60 6.19 -7.91
C PHE A 170 -16.92 7.41 -8.78
N THR A 171 -16.12 8.46 -8.68
CA THR A 171 -16.30 9.69 -9.48
C THR A 171 -16.15 9.41 -10.96
N GLU A 172 -15.10 8.67 -11.36
CA GLU A 172 -14.88 8.30 -12.76
C GLU A 172 -15.99 7.40 -13.31
N ILE A 173 -16.40 6.37 -12.57
CA ILE A 173 -17.51 5.49 -12.97
C ILE A 173 -18.81 6.28 -13.13
N LYS A 174 -19.11 7.20 -12.21
CA LYS A 174 -20.31 8.05 -12.30
C LYS A 174 -20.27 8.95 -13.53
N LEU A 175 -19.12 9.57 -13.82
CA LEU A 175 -18.94 10.40 -15.01
C LEU A 175 -19.04 9.59 -16.31
N SER A 176 -18.69 8.30 -16.26
CA SER A 176 -18.85 7.38 -17.38
C SER A 176 -20.30 6.98 -17.61
N ILE A 177 -21.07 6.67 -16.57
CA ILE A 177 -22.47 6.20 -16.69
C ILE A 177 -23.44 7.34 -17.07
N LEU A 178 -23.19 8.57 -16.63
CA LEU A 178 -24.09 9.72 -16.85
C LEU A 178 -23.92 10.40 -18.23
N LYS A 179 -23.19 9.77 -19.17
CA LYS A 179 -23.04 10.21 -20.56
C LYS A 179 -23.67 9.19 -21.50
#